data_AF-A0AA36AA01-F1
#
_entry.id   AF-A0AA36AA01-F1
#
_cell.length_a   1.000
_cell.length_b   1.000
_cell.length_c   1.000
_cell.angle_alpha   90.00
_cell.angle_beta   90.00
_cell.angle_gamma   90.00
#
_symmetry.space_group_name_H-M   'P 1'
#
loop_
_entity.id
_entity.type
_entity.pdbx_description
1 polymer ?
#
loop_
_entity_poly.entity_id
_entity_poly.type
_entity_poly.pdbx_seq_one_letter_code
_entity_poly.pdbx_strand_id
1 'polypeptide(L)'
;MPKKTEAGEQYIRAATDAIKNAGSLRELYVAIHGTEPGRSELQRFANRLNPSRSNPGTDMLGVCVAHLPSLHDVTLKEFFGITENVESDGAQQVSG
;
A
#
# COMPACT_ATOMS: atom_id res chain seq x y z
N MET A 1 -20.26 -0.85 5.47
CA MET A 1 -18.85 -0.67 5.07
C MET A 1 -18.71 0.71 4.45
N PRO A 2 -17.73 1.53 4.87
CA PRO A 2 -17.50 2.82 4.22
C PRO A 2 -17.22 2.60 2.73
N LYS A 3 -17.84 3.42 1.87
CA LYS A 3 -17.61 3.37 0.42
C LYS A 3 -16.15 3.70 0.14
N LYS A 4 -15.53 3.01 -0.81
CA LYS A 4 -14.20 3.40 -1.31
C LYS A 4 -14.28 4.84 -1.81
N THR A 5 -13.49 5.72 -1.21
CA THR A 5 -13.28 7.08 -1.70
C THR A 5 -12.16 7.06 -2.73
N GLU A 6 -12.18 7.99 -3.68
CA GLU A 6 -11.11 8.14 -4.68
C GLU A 6 -9.73 8.28 -4.00
N ALA A 7 -9.67 9.04 -2.91
CA ALA A 7 -8.47 9.17 -2.08
C ALA A 7 -8.01 7.83 -1.48
N GLY A 8 -8.94 7.01 -0.96
CA GLY A 8 -8.61 5.69 -0.42
C GLY A 8 -8.05 4.74 -1.48
N GLU A 9 -8.55 4.81 -2.72
CA GLU A 9 -8.03 4.02 -3.84
C GLU A 9 -6.62 4.46 -4.25
N GLN A 10 -6.35 5.76 -4.24
CA GLN A 10 -5.02 6.30 -4.50
C GLN A 10 -4.00 5.80 -3.47
N TYR A 11 -4.32 5.87 -2.17
CA TYR A 11 -3.38 5.45 -1.12
C TYR A 11 -3.07 3.96 -1.18
N ILE A 12 -4.09 3.13 -1.43
CA ILE A 12 -3.91 1.68 -1.55
C ILE A 12 -3.07 1.35 -2.78
N ARG A 13 -3.29 2.04 -3.90
CA ARG A 13 -2.45 1.90 -5.09
C ARG A 13 -0.99 2.21 -4.78
N ALA A 14 -0.72 3.40 -4.22
CA ALA A 14 0.62 3.83 -3.87
C ALA A 14 1.32 2.84 -2.93
N ALA A 15 0.66 2.41 -1.85
CA ALA A 15 1.22 1.44 -0.91
C ALA A 15 1.53 0.09 -1.58
N THR A 16 0.62 -0.43 -2.40
CA THR A 16 0.88 -1.71 -3.10
C THR A 16 1.98 -1.61 -4.16
N ASP A 17 2.15 -0.45 -4.79
CA ASP A 17 3.21 -0.23 -5.77
C ASP A 17 4.58 -0.08 -5.07
N ALA A 18 4.64 0.62 -3.93
CA ALA A 18 5.84 0.66 -3.08
C ALA A 18 6.29 -0.75 -2.67
N ILE A 19 5.36 -1.60 -2.23
CA ILE A 19 5.64 -3.01 -1.88
C ILE A 19 6.20 -3.79 -3.07
N LYS A 20 5.60 -3.66 -4.26
CA LYS A 20 6.05 -4.39 -5.47
C LYS A 20 7.39 -3.90 -6.00
N ASN A 21 7.71 -2.62 -5.81
CA ASN A 21 8.96 -2.03 -6.26
C ASN A 21 10.12 -2.30 -5.29
N ALA A 22 9.83 -2.62 -4.03
CA ALA A 22 10.81 -2.91 -3.01
C ALA A 22 11.52 -4.27 -3.19
N GLY A 23 10.96 -5.19 -3.99
CA GLY A 23 11.57 -6.50 -4.22
C GLY A 23 10.72 -7.46 -5.06
N SER A 24 11.22 -8.67 -5.29
CA SER A 24 10.48 -9.71 -6.01
C SER A 24 9.28 -10.19 -5.21
N LEU A 25 8.13 -10.29 -5.87
CA LEU A 25 6.91 -10.82 -5.26
C LEU A 25 7.09 -12.28 -4.77
N ARG A 26 7.91 -13.07 -5.46
CA ARG A 26 8.22 -14.44 -5.06
C ARG A 26 9.10 -14.45 -3.81
N GLU A 27 10.13 -13.63 -3.78
CA GLU A 27 11.02 -13.52 -2.60
C GLU A 27 10.25 -13.03 -1.37
N LEU A 28 9.36 -12.05 -1.55
CA LEU A 28 8.47 -11.59 -0.48
C LEU A 28 7.54 -12.70 0.03
N TYR A 29 6.98 -13.51 -0.87
CA TYR A 29 6.17 -14.67 -0.47
C TYR A 29 6.99 -15.64 0.38
N VAL A 30 8.19 -15.98 -0.06
CA VAL A 30 9.10 -16.89 0.67
C VAL A 30 9.46 -16.30 2.02
N ALA A 31 9.75 -15.00 2.10
CA ALA A 31 10.08 -14.34 3.36
C ALA A 31 8.93 -14.40 4.37
N ILE A 32 7.68 -14.22 3.92
CA ILE A 32 6.49 -14.25 4.79
C ILE A 32 6.09 -15.67 5.19
N HIS A 33 6.17 -16.62 4.25
CA HIS A 33 5.59 -17.96 4.42
C HIS A 33 6.63 -19.07 4.69
N GLY A 34 7.93 -18.77 4.52
CA GLY A 34 9.02 -19.72 4.73
C GLY A 34 9.10 -20.85 3.70
N THR A 35 8.35 -20.76 2.60
CA THR A 35 8.29 -21.82 1.57
C THR A 35 8.11 -21.24 0.17
N GLU A 36 8.58 -21.97 -0.85
CA GLU A 36 8.43 -21.60 -2.26
C GLU A 36 6.97 -21.72 -2.71
N PRO A 37 6.39 -20.65 -3.31
CA PRO A 37 5.02 -20.73 -3.80
C PRO A 37 4.93 -21.53 -5.09
N GLY A 38 3.89 -22.35 -5.18
CA GLY A 38 3.35 -22.83 -6.44
C GLY A 38 2.76 -21.67 -7.27
N ARG A 39 2.50 -21.93 -8.56
CA ARG A 39 1.98 -20.91 -9.49
C ARG A 39 0.66 -20.28 -9.02
N SER A 40 -0.26 -21.09 -8.49
CA SER A 40 -1.57 -20.63 -8.02
C SER A 40 -1.45 -19.79 -6.73
N GLU A 41 -0.53 -20.13 -5.85
CA GLU A 41 -0.26 -19.38 -4.61
C GLU A 41 0.33 -18.02 -4.89
N LEU A 42 1.35 -17.97 -5.75
CA LEU A 42 1.96 -16.71 -6.16
C LEU A 42 0.94 -15.80 -6.85
N GLN A 43 0.07 -16.35 -7.69
CA GLN A 43 -1.01 -15.57 -8.32
C GLN A 43 -2.02 -15.04 -7.30
N ARG A 44 -2.42 -15.86 -6.31
CA ARG A 44 -3.30 -15.40 -5.22
C ARG A 44 -2.65 -14.28 -4.42
N PHE A 45 -1.36 -14.40 -4.13
CA PHE A 45 -0.61 -13.36 -3.43
C PHE A 45 -0.52 -12.08 -4.24
N ALA A 46 -0.20 -12.17 -5.54
CA ALA A 46 -0.20 -11.03 -6.46
C ALA A 46 -1.56 -10.31 -6.48
N ASN A 47 -2.66 -11.07 -6.50
CA ASN A 47 -4.01 -10.53 -6.53
C ASN A 47 -4.37 -9.81 -5.22
N ARG A 48 -3.85 -10.26 -4.06
CA ARG A 48 -4.02 -9.56 -2.77
C ARG A 48 -3.34 -8.20 -2.76
N LEU A 49 -2.24 -8.05 -3.50
CA LEU A 49 -1.50 -6.80 -3.67
C LEU A 49 -1.90 -6.04 -4.94
N ASN A 50 -3.03 -6.38 -5.57
CA ASN A 50 -3.53 -5.68 -6.75
C ASN A 50 -4.70 -4.76 -6.36
N PRO A 51 -4.54 -3.43 -6.41
CA PRO A 51 -5.57 -2.48 -6.00
C PRO A 51 -6.85 -2.55 -6.86
N SER A 52 -6.76 -3.04 -8.09
CA SER A 52 -7.91 -3.27 -8.99
C SER A 52 -8.65 -4.58 -8.70
N ARG A 53 -8.11 -5.46 -7.84
CA ARG A 53 -8.70 -6.77 -7.49
C ARG A 53 -9.01 -6.90 -6.00
N SER A 54 -8.29 -6.19 -5.15
CA SER A 54 -8.39 -6.28 -3.71
C SER A 54 -8.18 -4.91 -3.05
N ASN A 55 -8.54 -4.83 -1.77
CA ASN A 55 -8.17 -3.73 -0.89
C ASN A 55 -7.43 -4.34 0.30
N PRO A 56 -6.09 -4.52 0.23
CA PRO A 56 -5.34 -5.10 1.33
C PRO A 56 -5.52 -4.26 2.60
N GLY A 57 -5.83 -4.95 3.70
CA GLY A 57 -5.93 -4.32 5.01
C GLY A 57 -4.55 -3.88 5.52
N THR A 58 -4.57 -3.07 6.58
CA THR A 58 -3.35 -2.59 7.24
C THR A 58 -2.49 -3.72 7.80
N ASP A 59 -3.11 -4.82 8.20
CA ASP A 59 -2.45 -6.07 8.60
C ASP A 59 -1.58 -6.64 7.47
N MET A 60 -2.14 -6.75 6.26
CA MET A 60 -1.42 -7.27 5.10
C MET A 60 -0.28 -6.32 4.67
N LEU A 61 -0.54 -5.01 4.67
CA LEU A 61 0.49 -4.01 4.36
C LEU A 61 1.65 -4.08 5.38
N GLY A 62 1.32 -4.15 6.67
CA GLY A 62 2.30 -4.26 7.75
C GLY A 62 3.16 -5.52 7.66
N VAL A 63 2.55 -6.67 7.34
CA VAL A 63 3.29 -7.93 7.12
C VAL A 63 4.28 -7.79 5.95
N CYS A 64 3.89 -7.15 4.85
CA CYS A 64 4.80 -6.93 3.73
C CYS A 64 5.97 -6.03 4.13
N VAL A 65 5.68 -4.89 4.78
CA VAL A 65 6.72 -3.95 5.24
C VAL A 65 7.69 -4.62 6.21
N ALA A 66 7.20 -5.45 7.15
CA ALA A 66 8.05 -6.18 8.10
C ALA A 66 9.10 -7.08 7.40
N HIS A 67 8.83 -7.56 6.19
CA HIS A 67 9.72 -8.43 5.41
C HIS A 67 10.42 -7.71 4.26
N LEU A 68 10.27 -6.39 4.14
CA LEU A 68 10.92 -5.55 3.13
C LEU A 68 11.73 -4.45 3.83
N PRO A 69 12.99 -4.74 4.24
CA PRO A 69 13.81 -3.77 4.96
C PRO A 69 13.99 -2.43 4.25
N SER A 70 13.97 -2.42 2.90
CA SER A 70 14.04 -1.21 2.08
C SER A 70 12.88 -0.24 2.30
N LEU A 71 11.78 -0.68 2.92
CA LEU A 71 10.62 0.16 3.26
C LEU A 71 10.65 0.70 4.69
N HIS A 72 11.62 0.29 5.53
CA HIS A 72 11.62 0.67 6.96
C HIS A 72 11.96 2.15 7.19
N ASP A 73 12.72 2.74 6.27
CA ASP A 73 13.11 4.15 6.34
C ASP A 73 12.18 5.06 5.50
N VAL A 74 11.15 4.48 4.86
CA VAL A 74 10.18 5.23 4.06
C VAL A 74 9.14 5.87 4.96
N THR A 75 8.93 7.18 4.81
CA THR A 75 7.89 7.88 5.58
C THR A 75 6.49 7.47 5.13
N LEU A 76 5.49 7.63 6.01
CA LEU A 76 4.09 7.39 5.63
C LEU A 76 3.64 8.25 4.44
N LYS A 77 4.17 9.48 4.34
CA LYS A 77 3.91 10.39 3.23
C LYS A 77 4.35 9.77 1.89
N GLU A 78 5.57 9.24 1.85
CA GLU A 78 6.11 8.58 0.65
C GLU A 78 5.40 7.25 0.37
N PHE A 79 5.20 6.43 1.40
CA PHE A 79 4.59 5.11 1.27
C PHE A 79 3.16 5.17 0.71
N PHE A 80 2.36 6.14 1.16
CA PHE A 80 1.00 6.35 0.67
C PHE A 80 0.91 7.33 -0.50
N GLY A 81 2.03 7.86 -1.00
CA GLY A 81 2.03 8.80 -2.12
C GLY A 81 1.27 10.10 -1.82
N ILE A 82 1.35 10.59 -0.59
CA ILE A 82 0.70 11.84 -0.17
C ILE A 82 1.52 13.02 -0.71
N THR A 83 1.06 13.59 -1.82
CA THR A 83 1.58 14.85 -2.35
C THR A 83 0.97 16.02 -1.56
N GLU A 84 1.77 17.02 -1.21
CA GLU A 84 1.26 18.22 -0.52
C GLU A 84 0.30 18.98 -1.43
N ASN A 85 -0.98 18.69 -1.30
CA ASN A 85 -2.09 19.47 -1.84
C ASN A 85 -3.33 19.25 -0.96
N VAL A 86 -3.13 19.33 0.35
CA VAL A 86 -4.23 19.64 1.26
C VAL A 86 -4.31 21.16 1.29
N GLU A 87 -4.92 21.74 0.26
CA GLU A 87 -5.40 23.12 0.39
C GLU A 87 -6.22 23.19 1.67
N SER A 88 -5.81 24.11 2.54
CA SER A 88 -6.47 24.38 3.81
C SER A 88 -7.78 25.08 3.51
N ASP A 89 -8.82 24.31 3.20
CA ASP A 89 -10.17 24.84 3.07
C ASP A 89 -10.69 25.15 4.49
N GLY A 90 -10.33 26.33 4.99
CA GLY A 90 -10.58 26.72 6.37
C GLY A 90 -10.12 28.11 6.80
N ALA A 91 -9.59 28.95 5.90
CA ALA A 91 -9.42 30.37 6.18
C ALA A 91 -10.71 31.11 5.83
N GLN A 92 -11.69 31.03 6.74
CA GLN A 92 -12.88 31.87 6.73
C GLN A 92 -12.45 33.34 6.71
N GLN A 93 -12.60 33.98 5.54
CA GLN A 93 -12.57 35.44 5.44
C GLN A 93 -13.73 35.98 6.30
N VAL A 94 -13.39 36.52 7.46
CA VAL A 94 -14.21 37.55 8.10
C VAL A 94 -13.60 38.89 7.73
N SER A 95 -14.06 39.42 6.60
CA SER A 95 -14.00 40.85 6.31
C SER A 95 -15.35 41.45 6.71
N GLY A 96 -15.35 42.45 7.59
CA GLY A 96 -16.53 43.20 8.01
C GLY A 96 -16.43 43.69 9.44
#